data_AF-A0A4Y7RZF0-F1
#
_entry.id   AF-A0A4Y7RZF0-F1
#
_cell.length_a   1.000
_cell.length_b   1.000
_cell.length_c   1.000
_cell.angle_alpha   90.00
_cell.angle_beta   90.00
_cell.angle_gamma   90.00
#
_symmetry.space_group_name_H-M   'P 1'
#
loop_
_entity.id
_entity.type
_entity.pdbx_description
1 polymer ?
#
loop_
_entity_poly.entity_id
_entity_poly.type
_entity_poly.pdbx_seq_one_letter_code
_entity_poly.pdbx_strand_id
1 'polypeptide(L)'
;MRMILRKQVTALMLCTLMVFSVTFTLALPTAQAGTVNDVGKQLEKVYDQLVLDAGGKNDVAAAQVKLANLNRDPNSAPWPDVFAILLTDQVMTRLGGEVAAKNKIIDFVCDLAAVQYSANKGDLRKNMEKFKKKHASTVTALFGSDFTIDYLYDYLQAAKEEVPNVITNDVSGLIALASGDYRQIRNSVKGWLRDALTKAATGQYSLFENKLGALGWSIDKLTDAKDLVSAQVDPGYAGEIALMKAYVRSETHFLKDEKQWDHNINMKAGNTLPLKLSIFGFPLAGYVLHWKVDDISAATVNDSTKTLTAVTKGKTKLQAYLNNPDTDWVYQGTVHVTGGGGGSIK
;
A
#
# COMPACT_ATOMS: atom_id res chain seq x y z
N MET A 1 -4.59 11.23 -30.25
CA MET A 1 -5.51 11.13 -29.09
C MET A 1 -4.68 11.30 -27.81
N ARG A 2 -4.40 12.56 -27.44
CA ARG A 2 -3.65 12.98 -26.24
C ARG A 2 -4.62 13.82 -25.40
N MET A 3 -4.44 13.85 -24.07
CA MET A 3 -5.42 14.27 -23.04
C MET A 3 -6.47 13.18 -22.75
N ILE A 4 -6.84 13.04 -21.47
CA ILE A 4 -7.37 11.81 -20.84
C ILE A 4 -6.27 10.73 -20.86
N LEU A 5 -5.74 10.19 -19.75
CA LEU A 5 -6.11 10.22 -18.33
C LEU A 5 -4.81 10.48 -17.51
N ARG A 6 -4.81 11.42 -16.56
CA ARG A 6 -3.56 12.01 -15.99
C ARG A 6 -3.48 11.94 -14.46
N LYS A 7 -3.96 10.85 -13.85
CA LYS A 7 -4.12 10.71 -12.38
C LYS A 7 -3.99 9.24 -11.96
N GLN A 8 -3.52 9.04 -10.72
CA GLN A 8 -3.33 7.75 -10.03
C GLN A 8 -2.16 6.95 -10.64
N VAL A 9 -1.21 6.48 -9.84
CA VAL A 9 -1.33 5.34 -8.91
C VAL A 9 -0.23 5.43 -7.86
N THR A 10 -0.29 4.66 -6.77
CA THR A 10 0.35 5.09 -5.50
C THR A 10 0.53 3.93 -4.52
N ALA A 11 1.71 3.32 -4.41
CA ALA A 11 1.69 1.91 -4.03
C ALA A 11 2.60 1.36 -2.95
N LEU A 12 3.93 1.36 -3.17
CA LEU A 12 4.78 0.38 -2.47
C LEU A 12 5.78 0.96 -1.45
N MET A 13 5.90 2.29 -1.38
CA MET A 13 6.98 3.08 -0.77
C MET A 13 7.08 3.09 0.74
N LEU A 14 6.50 2.06 1.33
CA LEU A 14 5.44 2.26 2.29
C LEU A 14 5.47 1.25 3.39
N CYS A 15 5.41 0.01 2.95
CA CYS A 15 5.77 -1.15 3.73
C CYS A 15 7.19 -1.04 4.34
N THR A 16 7.99 -0.04 3.94
CA THR A 16 9.34 0.27 4.45
C THR A 16 9.50 1.60 5.18
N LEU A 17 8.78 2.67 4.82
CA LEU A 17 9.04 4.03 5.33
C LEU A 17 7.77 4.78 5.78
N MET A 18 6.61 4.14 5.63
CA MET A 18 5.45 4.87 5.17
C MET A 18 4.19 3.98 5.18
N VAL A 19 3.51 3.77 6.30
CA VAL A 19 2.04 3.66 6.19
C VAL A 19 1.58 5.10 5.92
N PHE A 20 1.79 5.62 4.68
CA PHE A 20 1.70 7.06 4.34
C PHE A 20 1.39 7.51 2.87
N SER A 21 1.13 6.61 1.93
CA SER A 21 0.85 6.92 0.50
C SER A 21 0.18 5.70 -0.11
N VAL A 22 -0.97 5.44 0.48
CA VAL A 22 -2.18 5.14 -0.26
C VAL A 22 -2.91 6.49 -0.35
N THR A 23 -3.90 6.82 -1.18
CA THR A 23 -3.90 7.06 -2.64
C THR A 23 -4.58 8.41 -2.91
N PHE A 24 -3.78 9.47 -3.17
CA PHE A 24 -4.28 10.85 -3.14
C PHE A 24 -5.01 11.20 -4.43
N THR A 25 -6.23 11.70 -4.29
CA THR A 25 -6.87 12.48 -5.34
C THR A 25 -7.53 13.74 -4.78
N LEU A 26 -6.98 14.88 -5.23
CA LEU A 26 -7.69 16.12 -5.56
C LEU A 26 -8.25 16.99 -4.42
N ALA A 27 -7.37 17.83 -3.86
CA ALA A 27 -7.67 19.24 -3.64
C ALA A 27 -6.45 20.10 -4.05
N LEU A 28 -6.68 21.37 -4.38
CA LEU A 28 -5.63 22.35 -4.76
C LEU A 28 -4.78 22.76 -3.54
N PRO A 29 -3.56 23.32 -3.74
CA PRO A 29 -2.64 23.56 -2.64
C PRO A 29 -3.17 24.58 -1.65
N THR A 30 -3.44 24.14 -0.43
CA THR A 30 -3.70 25.00 0.74
C THR A 30 -2.78 24.61 1.89
N ALA A 31 -1.84 25.51 2.19
CA ALA A 31 -1.04 25.65 3.41
C ALA A 31 -0.80 24.39 4.28
N GLN A 32 0.47 23.92 4.29
CA GLN A 32 1.27 23.10 5.24
C GLN A 32 0.66 22.35 6.46
N ALA A 33 -0.54 22.64 6.94
CA ALA A 33 -1.26 21.86 7.96
C ALA A 33 -2.12 20.72 7.36
N GLY A 34 -2.24 20.61 6.04
CA GLY A 34 -3.07 19.61 5.36
C GLY A 34 -2.49 18.19 5.29
N THR A 35 -1.17 18.06 5.09
CA THR A 35 -0.54 16.82 4.58
C THR A 35 -0.80 15.59 5.47
N VAL A 36 -0.64 15.66 6.79
CA VAL A 36 -0.88 14.50 7.69
C VAL A 36 -2.36 14.10 7.74
N ASN A 37 -3.28 15.08 7.66
CA ASN A 37 -4.73 14.81 7.66
C ASN A 37 -5.13 13.97 6.47
N ASP A 38 -4.59 14.35 5.32
CA ASP A 38 -4.87 13.73 4.05
C ASP A 38 -4.22 12.34 4.01
N VAL A 39 -2.95 12.21 4.43
CA VAL A 39 -2.28 10.91 4.55
C VAL A 39 -3.07 9.91 5.41
N GLY A 40 -3.56 10.34 6.58
CA GLY A 40 -4.38 9.48 7.44
C GLY A 40 -5.55 8.82 6.70
N LYS A 41 -6.38 9.61 6.02
CA LYS A 41 -7.66 9.21 5.38
C LYS A 41 -7.56 8.08 4.35
N GLN A 42 -6.38 7.74 3.85
CA GLN A 42 -6.23 6.79 2.74
C GLN A 42 -5.57 5.50 3.15
N LEU A 43 -4.73 5.57 4.17
CA LEU A 43 -4.33 4.41 4.93
C LEU A 43 -5.54 3.83 5.65
N GLU A 44 -6.43 4.71 6.12
CA GLU A 44 -7.77 4.31 6.54
C GLU A 44 -8.50 3.43 5.51
N LYS A 45 -8.33 3.64 4.19
CA LYS A 45 -8.88 2.73 3.14
C LYS A 45 -8.15 1.38 3.10
N VAL A 46 -6.83 1.35 3.30
CA VAL A 46 -6.08 0.09 3.46
C VAL A 46 -6.64 -0.68 4.64
N TYR A 47 -6.82 -0.03 5.78
CA TYR A 47 -7.35 -0.68 6.97
C TYR A 47 -8.83 -1.08 6.82
N ASP A 48 -9.64 -0.35 6.05
CA ASP A 48 -10.98 -0.81 5.66
C ASP A 48 -10.92 -2.13 4.87
N GLN A 49 -9.94 -2.30 3.97
CA GLN A 49 -9.73 -3.55 3.23
C GLN A 49 -9.06 -4.65 4.06
N LEU A 50 -8.20 -4.30 5.02
CA LEU A 50 -7.58 -5.25 5.95
C LEU A 50 -8.60 -5.88 6.89
N VAL A 51 -9.64 -5.13 7.28
CA VAL A 51 -10.75 -5.65 8.10
C VAL A 51 -11.54 -6.75 7.39
N LEU A 52 -11.51 -6.80 6.05
CA LEU A 52 -12.12 -7.87 5.25
C LEU A 52 -11.25 -9.15 5.18
N ASP A 53 -10.04 -9.13 5.75
CA ASP A 53 -9.08 -10.24 5.78
C ASP A 53 -8.67 -10.53 7.23
N ALA A 54 -9.52 -11.29 7.94
CA ALA A 54 -9.34 -11.56 9.36
C ALA A 54 -7.99 -12.27 9.67
N GLY A 55 -7.50 -13.12 8.77
CA GLY A 55 -6.18 -13.73 8.87
C GLY A 55 -5.09 -12.68 8.80
N GLY A 56 -5.07 -11.88 7.73
CA GLY A 56 -4.10 -10.82 7.56
C GLY A 56 -4.14 -9.75 8.67
N LYS A 57 -5.32 -9.43 9.21
CA LYS A 57 -5.44 -8.54 10.37
C LYS A 57 -4.76 -9.12 11.62
N ASN A 58 -4.91 -10.43 11.85
CA ASN A 58 -4.24 -11.11 12.95
C ASN A 58 -2.72 -11.14 12.77
N ASP A 59 -2.22 -11.32 11.54
CA ASP A 59 -0.79 -11.28 11.23
C ASP A 59 -0.19 -9.89 11.52
N VAL A 60 -0.88 -8.81 11.13
CA VAL A 60 -0.48 -7.43 11.46
C VAL A 60 -0.47 -7.19 12.98
N ALA A 61 -1.50 -7.67 13.69
CA ALA A 61 -1.55 -7.55 15.15
C ALA A 61 -0.44 -8.36 15.85
N ALA A 62 -0.11 -9.55 15.34
CA ALA A 62 0.99 -10.36 15.85
C ALA A 62 2.36 -9.68 15.65
N ALA A 63 2.57 -9.04 14.50
CA ALA A 63 3.75 -8.23 14.25
C ALA A 63 3.83 -7.00 15.17
N GLN A 64 2.69 -6.35 15.44
CA GLN A 64 2.60 -5.24 16.40
C GLN A 64 3.00 -5.66 17.82
N VAL A 65 2.54 -6.83 18.28
CA VAL A 65 2.89 -7.38 19.60
C VAL A 65 4.36 -7.77 19.68
N LYS A 66 4.93 -8.38 18.62
CA LYS A 66 6.36 -8.71 18.57
C LYS A 66 7.23 -7.45 18.57
N LEU A 67 6.83 -6.40 17.84
CA LEU A 67 7.51 -5.11 17.85
C LEU A 67 7.48 -4.42 19.22
N ALA A 68 6.34 -4.48 19.93
CA ALA A 68 6.24 -3.94 21.28
C ALA A 68 7.18 -4.64 22.28
N ASN A 69 7.48 -5.92 22.04
CA ASN A 69 8.39 -6.74 22.83
C ASN A 69 9.81 -6.85 22.23
N LEU A 70 10.12 -6.12 21.15
CA LEU A 70 11.45 -6.14 20.54
C LEU A 70 12.47 -5.57 21.53
N ASN A 71 13.48 -6.37 21.87
CA ASN A 71 14.54 -5.93 22.77
C ASN A 71 15.19 -4.65 22.21
N ARG A 72 15.37 -3.62 23.05
CA ARG A 72 15.96 -2.31 22.67
C ARG A 72 17.39 -2.11 23.19
N ASP A 73 18.04 -3.14 23.72
CA ASP A 73 19.49 -3.12 23.99
C ASP A 73 20.28 -3.00 22.67
N PRO A 74 21.11 -1.97 22.46
CA PRO A 74 21.91 -1.80 21.24
C PRO A 74 22.85 -2.96 20.87
N ASN A 75 23.15 -3.86 21.81
CA ASN A 75 24.01 -5.03 21.57
C ASN A 75 23.23 -6.30 21.20
N SER A 76 21.90 -6.27 21.35
CA SER A 76 21.00 -7.38 21.04
C SER A 76 20.48 -7.30 19.61
N ALA A 77 20.17 -8.45 19.01
CA ALA A 77 19.58 -8.50 17.66
C ALA A 77 18.25 -7.72 17.60
N PRO A 78 17.95 -6.99 16.51
CA PRO A 78 18.69 -6.90 15.24
C PRO A 78 19.71 -5.75 15.19
N TRP A 79 19.96 -5.05 16.30
CA TRP A 79 20.58 -3.72 16.25
C TRP A 79 22.02 -3.65 15.76
N PRO A 80 22.93 -4.60 16.07
CA PRO A 80 24.27 -4.63 15.49
C PRO A 80 24.27 -4.58 13.96
N ASP A 81 23.40 -5.37 13.31
CA ASP A 81 23.27 -5.41 11.84
C ASP A 81 22.64 -4.13 11.28
N VAL A 82 21.63 -3.58 11.97
CA VAL A 82 21.01 -2.29 11.61
C VAL A 82 22.04 -1.15 11.72
N PHE A 83 22.92 -1.16 12.73
CA PHE A 83 23.96 -0.16 12.89
C PHE A 83 25.09 -0.30 11.86
N ALA A 84 25.45 -1.51 11.45
CA ALA A 84 26.39 -1.72 10.35
C ALA A 84 25.94 -1.05 9.03
N ILE A 85 24.64 -0.81 8.87
CA ILE A 85 24.05 -0.11 7.71
C ILE A 85 23.86 1.39 7.97
N LEU A 86 23.29 1.76 9.12
CA LEU A 86 22.81 3.13 9.39
C LEU A 86 23.75 4.01 10.21
N LEU A 87 24.63 3.43 11.03
CA LEU A 87 25.45 4.19 12.00
C LEU A 87 26.76 4.67 11.37
N THR A 88 26.68 5.64 10.49
CA THR A 88 27.85 6.27 9.87
C THR A 88 28.44 7.37 10.74
N ASP A 89 29.69 7.78 10.49
CA ASP A 89 30.33 8.91 11.17
C ASP A 89 29.48 10.18 11.11
N GLN A 90 28.85 10.46 9.96
CA GLN A 90 27.97 11.61 9.77
C GLN A 90 26.72 11.54 10.65
N VAL A 91 26.13 10.34 10.79
CA VAL A 91 24.98 10.11 11.67
C VAL A 91 25.39 10.23 13.13
N MET A 92 26.54 9.68 13.53
CA MET A 92 27.09 9.82 14.88
C MET A 92 27.36 11.29 15.22
N THR A 93 28.02 12.04 14.34
CA THR A 93 28.27 13.48 14.53
C THR A 93 26.97 14.26 14.69
N ARG A 94 25.96 14.03 13.83
CA ARG A 94 24.68 14.77 13.87
C ARG A 94 23.80 14.40 15.06
N LEU A 95 23.91 13.18 15.59
CA LEU A 95 23.05 12.69 16.68
C LEU A 95 23.70 12.75 18.08
N GLY A 96 24.93 13.25 18.21
CA GLY A 96 25.59 13.50 19.50
C GLY A 96 26.50 12.36 19.98
N GLY A 97 27.15 11.65 19.05
CA GLY A 97 28.05 10.53 19.31
C GLY A 97 27.36 9.16 19.20
N GLU A 98 28.17 8.10 19.20
CA GLU A 98 27.73 6.72 18.91
C GLU A 98 26.56 6.25 19.78
N VAL A 99 26.66 6.39 21.11
CA VAL A 99 25.63 5.93 22.05
C VAL A 99 24.30 6.66 21.86
N ALA A 100 24.35 7.98 21.67
CA ALA A 100 23.17 8.80 21.44
C ALA A 100 22.51 8.48 20.08
N ALA A 101 23.33 8.28 19.04
CA ALA A 101 22.90 7.88 17.71
C ALA A 101 22.22 6.49 17.72
N LYS A 102 22.83 5.48 18.35
CA LYS A 102 22.25 4.14 18.49
C LYS A 102 20.85 4.17 19.11
N ASN A 103 20.72 4.83 20.26
CA ASN A 103 19.43 4.94 20.96
C ASN A 103 18.38 5.68 20.12
N LYS A 104 18.75 6.76 19.43
CA LYS A 104 17.85 7.51 18.54
C LYS A 104 17.41 6.70 17.32
N ILE A 105 18.30 5.90 16.73
CA ILE A 105 17.97 5.01 15.61
C ILE A 105 16.98 3.93 16.07
N ILE A 106 17.23 3.27 17.21
CA ILE A 106 16.33 2.27 17.79
C ILE A 106 14.92 2.85 17.97
N ASP A 107 14.82 4.01 18.62
CA ASP A 107 13.53 4.66 18.89
C ASP A 107 12.83 5.12 17.61
N PHE A 108 13.56 5.69 16.65
CA PHE A 108 13.00 6.13 15.37
C PHE A 108 12.46 4.95 14.56
N VAL A 109 13.24 3.87 14.42
CA VAL A 109 12.86 2.69 13.64
C VAL A 109 11.73 1.92 14.32
N CYS A 110 11.77 1.74 15.64
CA CYS A 110 10.68 1.08 16.38
C CYS A 110 9.37 1.86 16.27
N ASP A 111 9.39 3.19 16.46
CA ASP A 111 8.17 3.99 16.42
C ASP A 111 7.61 4.10 15.00
N LEU A 112 8.47 4.11 13.97
CA LEU A 112 8.06 4.05 12.57
C LEU A 112 7.37 2.71 12.26
N ALA A 113 7.96 1.59 12.68
CA ALA A 113 7.35 0.27 12.55
C ALA A 113 6.02 0.16 13.35
N ALA A 114 5.85 0.91 14.43
CA ALA A 114 4.61 0.94 15.21
C ALA A 114 3.48 1.71 14.50
N VAL A 115 3.82 2.67 13.63
CA VAL A 115 2.87 3.24 12.67
C VAL A 115 2.53 2.21 11.59
N GLN A 116 3.52 1.44 11.12
CA GLN A 116 3.32 0.42 10.09
C GLN A 116 2.36 -0.70 10.52
N TYR A 117 2.61 -1.32 11.69
CA TYR A 117 1.79 -2.42 12.20
C TYR A 117 0.60 -1.93 13.04
N SER A 118 0.06 -0.73 12.75
CA SER A 118 -1.09 -0.16 13.46
C SER A 118 -2.40 -0.87 13.09
N ALA A 119 -2.69 -2.03 13.69
CA ALA A 119 -3.83 -2.90 13.33
C ALA A 119 -5.24 -2.26 13.37
N ASN A 120 -5.37 -1.05 13.92
CA ASN A 120 -6.62 -0.29 14.01
C ASN A 120 -6.55 1.04 13.26
N LYS A 121 -7.56 1.25 12.39
CA LYS A 121 -7.82 2.47 11.63
C LYS A 121 -7.80 3.75 12.49
N GLY A 122 -8.48 3.75 13.63
CA GLY A 122 -8.61 4.94 14.50
C GLY A 122 -7.35 5.36 15.24
N ASP A 123 -6.41 4.43 15.48
CA ASP A 123 -5.15 4.73 16.17
C ASP A 123 -4.08 5.30 15.23
N LEU A 124 -4.18 5.00 13.94
CA LEU A 124 -3.14 5.26 12.97
C LEU A 124 -2.77 6.74 12.87
N ARG A 125 -3.75 7.61 12.58
CA ARG A 125 -3.55 9.07 12.50
C ARG A 125 -2.92 9.64 13.79
N LYS A 126 -3.32 9.12 14.95
CA LYS A 126 -2.78 9.50 16.25
C LYS A 126 -1.32 9.05 16.41
N ASN A 127 -0.96 7.88 15.89
CA ASN A 127 0.41 7.37 15.90
C ASN A 127 1.32 8.13 14.92
N MET A 128 0.80 8.52 13.75
CA MET A 128 1.49 9.39 12.78
C MET A 128 1.83 10.76 13.38
N GLU A 129 0.87 11.43 14.03
CA GLU A 129 1.11 12.73 14.70
C GLU A 129 2.07 12.61 15.89
N LYS A 130 1.96 11.54 16.69
CA LYS A 130 2.92 11.24 17.76
C LYS A 130 4.34 11.05 17.20
N PHE A 131 4.48 10.28 16.12
CA PHE A 131 5.77 10.04 15.46
C PHE A 131 6.38 11.36 14.98
N LYS A 132 5.60 12.15 14.22
CA LYS A 132 6.01 13.48 13.74
C LYS A 132 6.49 14.37 14.89
N LYS A 133 5.72 14.46 15.97
CA LYS A 133 6.06 15.29 17.14
C LYS A 133 7.29 14.78 17.90
N LYS A 134 7.42 13.46 18.12
CA LYS A 134 8.53 12.86 18.88
C LYS A 134 9.85 12.98 18.13
N HIS A 135 9.84 12.77 16.81
CA HIS A 135 11.07 12.63 16.00
C HIS A 135 11.46 13.87 15.20
N ALA A 136 10.69 14.96 15.25
CA ALA A 136 11.03 16.22 14.57
C ALA A 136 12.47 16.69 14.82
N SER A 137 12.94 16.66 16.07
CA SER A 137 14.32 17.07 16.42
C SER A 137 15.39 16.11 15.88
N THR A 138 15.11 14.80 15.83
CA THR A 138 15.99 13.80 15.21
C THR A 138 16.06 13.99 13.70
N VAL A 139 14.94 14.27 13.04
CA VAL A 139 14.88 14.60 11.60
C VAL A 139 15.63 15.89 11.30
N THR A 140 15.42 16.96 12.07
CA THR A 140 16.17 18.23 11.91
C THR A 140 17.67 18.05 12.14
N ALA A 141 18.08 17.23 13.12
CA ALA A 141 19.49 16.93 13.35
C ALA A 141 20.12 16.15 12.18
N LEU A 142 19.42 15.14 11.66
CA LEU A 142 19.90 14.32 10.54
C LEU A 142 19.92 15.07 9.21
N PHE A 143 18.91 15.88 8.92
CA PHE A 143 18.68 16.43 7.59
C PHE A 143 18.73 17.97 7.50
N GLY A 144 18.88 18.69 8.61
CA GLY A 144 18.86 20.15 8.64
C GLY A 144 17.44 20.73 8.76
N SER A 145 17.34 22.05 8.93
CA SER A 145 16.07 22.78 9.07
C SER A 145 15.34 23.03 7.75
N ASP A 146 16.04 22.89 6.62
CA ASP A 146 15.53 22.92 5.26
C ASP A 146 14.82 21.61 4.85
N PHE A 147 14.89 20.57 5.69
CA PHE A 147 14.20 19.30 5.49
C PHE A 147 13.22 19.04 6.64
N THR A 148 11.95 18.80 6.31
CA THR A 148 10.90 18.54 7.30
C THR A 148 10.25 17.18 7.06
N ILE A 149 9.52 16.70 8.07
CA ILE A 149 8.69 15.49 7.95
C ILE A 149 7.58 15.69 6.90
N ASP A 150 7.10 16.92 6.70
CA ASP A 150 6.12 17.21 5.65
C ASP A 150 6.74 17.19 4.25
N TYR A 151 7.96 17.73 4.08
CA TYR A 151 8.72 17.58 2.84
C TYR A 151 8.97 16.10 2.50
N LEU A 152 9.25 15.27 3.51
CA LEU A 152 9.35 13.82 3.34
C LEU A 152 8.03 13.28 2.78
N TYR A 153 6.88 13.61 3.37
CA TYR A 153 5.56 13.19 2.85
C TYR A 153 5.26 13.70 1.43
N ASP A 154 5.70 14.91 1.07
CA ASP A 154 5.53 15.48 -0.27
C ASP A 154 6.39 14.74 -1.31
N TYR A 155 7.65 14.40 -0.98
CA TYR A 155 8.52 13.57 -1.83
C TYR A 155 7.91 12.19 -2.05
N LEU A 156 7.50 11.57 -0.95
CA LEU A 156 6.81 10.29 -0.91
C LEU A 156 5.48 10.31 -1.66
N GLN A 157 4.84 11.48 -1.77
CA GLN A 157 3.70 11.72 -2.65
C GLN A 157 4.13 11.80 -4.12
N ALA A 158 5.19 12.49 -4.51
CA ALA A 158 5.62 12.52 -5.91
C ALA A 158 6.13 11.15 -6.40
N ALA A 159 6.84 10.45 -5.53
CA ALA A 159 7.37 9.12 -5.77
C ALA A 159 6.25 8.06 -5.84
N LYS A 160 5.11 8.33 -5.20
CA LYS A 160 3.84 7.66 -5.51
C LYS A 160 3.52 7.73 -7.01
N GLU A 161 3.57 8.92 -7.61
CA GLU A 161 3.00 9.20 -8.95
C GLU A 161 3.80 8.51 -10.06
N GLU A 162 5.05 8.14 -9.77
CA GLU A 162 5.94 7.38 -10.65
C GLU A 162 5.71 5.87 -10.65
N VAL A 163 5.03 5.31 -9.65
CA VAL A 163 4.71 3.87 -9.57
C VAL A 163 4.10 3.31 -10.86
N PRO A 164 3.03 3.89 -11.47
CA PRO A 164 2.47 3.34 -12.71
C PRO A 164 3.47 3.38 -13.87
N ASN A 165 4.36 4.37 -13.92
CA ASN A 165 5.44 4.45 -14.92
C ASN A 165 6.52 3.37 -14.71
N VAL A 166 6.56 2.72 -13.54
CA VAL A 166 7.43 1.57 -13.27
C VAL A 166 6.68 0.26 -13.54
N ILE A 167 5.50 0.08 -12.93
CA ILE A 167 4.68 -1.13 -13.07
C ILE A 167 4.30 -1.43 -14.53
N THR A 168 4.00 -0.41 -15.35
CA THR A 168 3.63 -0.62 -16.77
C THR A 168 4.77 -1.26 -17.59
N ASN A 169 6.02 -1.13 -17.14
CA ASN A 169 7.18 -1.75 -17.77
C ASN A 169 7.50 -3.16 -17.23
N ASP A 170 6.78 -3.64 -16.20
CA ASP A 170 6.95 -4.98 -15.63
C ASP A 170 5.64 -5.78 -15.66
N VAL A 171 5.31 -6.25 -16.86
CA VAL A 171 4.20 -7.19 -17.10
C VAL A 171 4.39 -8.49 -16.30
N SER A 172 5.63 -8.92 -16.04
CA SER A 172 5.92 -10.14 -15.29
C SER A 172 5.58 -10.00 -13.80
N GLY A 173 5.89 -8.86 -13.17
CA GLY A 173 5.49 -8.57 -11.80
C GLY A 173 3.99 -8.28 -11.67
N LEU A 174 3.32 -7.73 -12.69
CA LEU A 174 1.86 -7.66 -12.76
C LEU A 174 1.22 -9.06 -12.82
N ILE A 175 1.83 -10.00 -13.56
CA ILE A 175 1.44 -11.41 -13.54
C ILE A 175 1.75 -12.04 -12.19
N ALA A 176 2.89 -11.75 -11.56
CA ALA A 176 3.23 -12.26 -10.22
C ALA A 176 2.26 -11.73 -9.13
N LEU A 177 1.81 -10.48 -9.21
CA LEU A 177 0.68 -9.95 -8.42
C LEU A 177 -0.61 -10.76 -8.58
N ALA A 178 -0.77 -11.43 -9.73
CA ALA A 178 -1.94 -12.22 -10.10
C ALA A 178 -1.75 -13.75 -10.01
N SER A 179 -0.53 -14.26 -9.81
CA SER A 179 -0.23 -15.70 -9.90
C SER A 179 0.90 -16.21 -8.98
N GLY A 180 1.55 -15.34 -8.20
CA GLY A 180 2.80 -15.64 -7.50
C GLY A 180 2.66 -15.96 -6.01
N ASP A 181 3.73 -16.51 -5.43
CA ASP A 181 3.94 -16.49 -3.98
C ASP A 181 4.01 -15.03 -3.50
N TYR A 182 3.37 -14.71 -2.38
CA TYR A 182 3.39 -13.38 -1.78
C TYR A 182 4.82 -12.88 -1.46
N ARG A 183 5.83 -13.76 -1.35
CA ARG A 183 7.25 -13.37 -1.30
C ARG A 183 7.77 -12.83 -2.65
N GLN A 184 7.35 -13.42 -3.77
CA GLN A 184 7.70 -12.92 -5.11
C GLN A 184 7.02 -11.57 -5.35
N ILE A 185 5.75 -11.45 -4.95
CA ILE A 185 5.02 -10.18 -4.94
C ILE A 185 5.80 -9.14 -4.13
N ARG A 186 6.16 -9.43 -2.87
CA ARG A 186 6.96 -8.55 -2.00
C ARG A 186 8.28 -8.08 -2.66
N ASN A 187 8.95 -8.96 -3.39
CA ASN A 187 10.22 -8.62 -4.04
C ASN A 187 10.02 -7.74 -5.28
N SER A 188 9.02 -8.03 -6.13
CA SER A 188 8.61 -7.12 -7.22
C SER A 188 8.19 -5.76 -6.69
N VAL A 189 7.42 -5.77 -5.59
CA VAL A 189 7.02 -4.60 -4.81
C VAL A 189 8.24 -3.77 -4.35
N LYS A 190 9.26 -4.38 -3.72
CA LYS A 190 10.52 -3.73 -3.32
C LYS A 190 11.30 -3.17 -4.52
N GLY A 191 11.30 -3.89 -5.65
CA GLY A 191 11.99 -3.49 -6.89
C GLY A 191 11.36 -2.27 -7.56
N TRP A 192 10.06 -2.37 -7.91
CA TRP A 192 9.29 -1.26 -8.48
C TRP A 192 9.36 -0.01 -7.63
N LEU A 193 9.43 -0.24 -6.33
CA LEU A 193 9.44 0.82 -5.39
C LEU A 193 10.69 1.70 -5.50
N ARG A 194 11.85 1.06 -5.38
CA ARG A 194 13.14 1.75 -5.44
C ARG A 194 13.21 2.60 -6.70
N ASP A 195 12.76 2.06 -7.81
CA ASP A 195 12.75 2.73 -9.10
C ASP A 195 11.80 3.95 -9.11
N ALA A 196 10.65 3.88 -8.43
CA ALA A 196 9.72 5.01 -8.30
C ALA A 196 10.25 6.10 -7.34
N LEU A 197 10.95 5.72 -6.26
CA LEU A 197 11.69 6.66 -5.39
C LEU A 197 12.74 7.44 -6.19
N THR A 198 13.59 6.72 -6.94
CA THR A 198 14.65 7.31 -7.75
C THR A 198 14.12 8.23 -8.86
N LYS A 199 13.03 7.86 -9.55
CA LYS A 199 12.42 8.73 -10.57
C LYS A 199 11.92 10.05 -10.00
N ALA A 200 11.27 10.02 -8.85
CA ALA A 200 10.72 11.22 -8.22
C ALA A 200 11.74 12.05 -7.45
N ALA A 201 12.96 11.55 -7.21
CA ALA A 201 14.05 12.31 -6.58
C ALA A 201 14.67 13.38 -7.51
N THR A 202 13.90 13.88 -8.47
CA THR A 202 14.30 14.88 -9.45
C THR A 202 13.70 16.24 -9.13
N GLY A 203 14.23 17.30 -9.74
CA GLY A 203 13.74 18.67 -9.54
C GLY A 203 13.72 19.09 -8.06
N GLN A 204 12.55 19.53 -7.58
CA GLN A 204 12.37 19.98 -6.20
C GLN A 204 12.67 18.91 -5.14
N TYR A 205 12.63 17.62 -5.51
CA TYR A 205 12.81 16.51 -4.58
C TYR A 205 14.24 15.99 -4.44
N SER A 206 15.15 16.43 -5.31
CA SER A 206 16.57 16.08 -5.30
C SER A 206 17.29 16.36 -3.98
N LEU A 207 16.74 17.26 -3.14
CA LEU A 207 17.24 17.47 -1.77
C LEU A 207 17.20 16.17 -0.95
N PHE A 208 16.22 15.28 -1.11
CA PHE A 208 16.16 14.05 -0.29
C PHE A 208 17.33 13.11 -0.55
N GLU A 209 17.62 12.78 -1.82
CA GLU A 209 18.76 11.92 -2.16
C GLU A 209 20.09 12.55 -1.75
N ASN A 210 20.28 13.86 -1.97
CA ASN A 210 21.46 14.59 -1.51
C ASN A 210 21.62 14.51 0.02
N LYS A 211 20.52 14.61 0.76
CA LYS A 211 20.51 14.54 2.24
C LYS A 211 20.76 13.12 2.76
N LEU A 212 20.27 12.08 2.08
CA LEU A 212 20.64 10.69 2.36
C LEU A 212 22.13 10.43 2.07
N GLY A 213 22.62 10.86 0.91
CA GLY A 213 24.03 10.73 0.53
C GLY A 213 24.97 11.43 1.52
N ALA A 214 24.59 12.60 2.03
CA ALA A 214 25.32 13.33 3.07
C ALA A 214 25.34 12.62 4.45
N LEU A 215 24.53 11.58 4.65
CA LEU A 215 24.58 10.67 5.80
C LEU A 215 25.28 9.34 5.48
N GLY A 216 25.73 9.13 4.23
CA GLY A 216 26.20 7.83 3.74
C GLY A 216 25.08 6.80 3.56
N TRP A 217 23.83 7.24 3.50
CA TRP A 217 22.63 6.42 3.32
C TRP A 217 22.19 6.37 1.85
N SER A 218 21.42 5.34 1.52
CA SER A 218 20.70 5.19 0.25
C SER A 218 19.33 4.57 0.52
N ILE A 219 18.44 4.61 -0.46
CA ILE A 219 17.12 3.95 -0.41
C ILE A 219 17.27 2.44 -0.13
N ASP A 220 18.23 1.79 -0.77
CA ASP A 220 18.51 0.36 -0.55
C ASP A 220 18.93 0.09 0.90
N LYS A 221 19.88 0.88 1.44
CA LYS A 221 20.31 0.77 2.85
C LYS A 221 19.17 0.94 3.84
N LEU A 222 18.29 1.93 3.63
CA LEU A 222 17.11 2.12 4.48
C LEU A 222 16.17 0.91 4.40
N THR A 223 16.04 0.30 3.22
CA THR A 223 15.17 -0.86 3.01
C THR A 223 15.74 -2.13 3.64
N ASP A 224 17.05 -2.34 3.56
CA ASP A 224 17.71 -3.51 4.16
C ASP A 224 17.76 -3.40 5.69
N ALA A 225 17.98 -2.21 6.25
CA ALA A 225 17.88 -1.95 7.68
C ALA A 225 16.46 -2.21 8.23
N LYS A 226 15.41 -1.87 7.45
CA LYS A 226 14.03 -2.23 7.78
C LYS A 226 13.82 -3.74 7.68
N ASP A 227 14.33 -4.41 6.64
CA ASP A 227 14.13 -5.85 6.44
C ASP A 227 14.74 -6.67 7.60
N LEU A 228 15.86 -6.22 8.19
CA LEU A 228 16.43 -6.80 9.42
C LEU A 228 15.48 -6.70 10.63
N VAL A 229 14.79 -5.58 10.83
CA VAL A 229 13.80 -5.42 11.90
C VAL A 229 12.53 -6.23 11.60
N SER A 230 12.04 -6.19 10.36
CA SER A 230 10.89 -6.99 9.91
C SER A 230 11.13 -8.49 10.07
N ALA A 231 12.35 -8.99 9.85
CA ALA A 231 12.69 -10.40 10.07
C ALA A 231 12.50 -10.86 11.53
N GLN A 232 12.65 -9.95 12.51
CA GLN A 232 12.41 -10.24 13.92
C GLN A 232 10.92 -10.11 14.30
N VAL A 233 10.27 -9.03 13.86
CA VAL A 233 8.89 -8.72 14.31
C VAL A 233 7.80 -9.37 13.45
N ASP A 234 8.07 -9.64 12.18
CA ASP A 234 7.16 -10.26 11.22
C ASP A 234 7.86 -11.39 10.44
N PRO A 235 8.24 -12.51 11.09
CA PRO A 235 8.93 -13.61 10.44
C PRO A 235 8.09 -14.21 9.31
N GLY A 236 8.62 -14.20 8.08
CA GLY A 236 7.89 -14.59 6.88
C GLY A 236 7.08 -13.46 6.23
N TYR A 237 7.08 -12.27 6.82
CA TYR A 237 6.44 -11.05 6.32
C TYR A 237 4.92 -11.13 6.21
N ALA A 238 4.26 -11.92 7.06
CA ALA A 238 2.82 -12.17 6.97
C ALA A 238 1.99 -10.89 7.19
N GLY A 239 2.37 -10.06 8.16
CA GLY A 239 1.72 -8.76 8.41
C GLY A 239 1.97 -7.76 7.29
N GLU A 240 3.20 -7.69 6.77
CA GLU A 240 3.54 -6.86 5.61
C GLU A 240 2.77 -7.32 4.36
N ILE A 241 2.66 -8.63 4.13
CA ILE A 241 1.87 -9.25 3.05
C ILE A 241 0.39 -8.90 3.19
N ALA A 242 -0.18 -8.98 4.39
CA ALA A 242 -1.56 -8.59 4.63
C ALA A 242 -1.83 -7.11 4.31
N LEU A 243 -0.92 -6.21 4.72
CA LEU A 243 -0.99 -4.79 4.36
C LEU A 243 -0.86 -4.56 2.85
N MET A 244 0.01 -5.30 2.16
CA MET A 244 0.13 -5.26 0.70
C MET A 244 -1.16 -5.76 0.01
N LYS A 245 -1.77 -6.86 0.46
CA LYS A 245 -3.07 -7.34 -0.07
C LYS A 245 -4.16 -6.29 0.10
N ALA A 246 -4.30 -5.77 1.33
CA ALA A 246 -5.28 -4.75 1.67
C ALA A 246 -5.09 -3.48 0.83
N TYR A 247 -3.83 -3.12 0.56
CA TYR A 247 -3.51 -2.01 -0.33
C TYR A 247 -3.88 -2.31 -1.80
N VAL A 248 -3.50 -3.46 -2.36
CA VAL A 248 -3.94 -3.88 -3.72
C VAL A 248 -5.45 -3.74 -3.86
N ARG A 249 -6.20 -4.32 -2.91
CA ARG A 249 -7.67 -4.26 -2.86
C ARG A 249 -8.21 -2.83 -2.80
N SER A 250 -7.54 -1.91 -2.10
CA SER A 250 -7.96 -0.51 -1.99
C SER A 250 -7.87 0.28 -3.31
N GLU A 251 -7.03 -0.20 -4.24
CA GLU A 251 -6.83 0.34 -5.59
C GLU A 251 -7.34 -0.59 -6.70
N THR A 252 -8.09 -1.63 -6.32
CA THR A 252 -8.87 -2.42 -7.27
C THR A 252 -10.22 -1.76 -7.46
N HIS A 253 -10.54 -1.42 -8.72
CA HIS A 253 -11.79 -0.77 -9.07
C HIS A 253 -12.48 -1.50 -10.21
N PHE A 254 -13.76 -1.80 -10.03
CA PHE A 254 -14.58 -2.32 -11.11
C PHE A 254 -14.79 -1.26 -12.19
N LEU A 255 -14.70 -1.65 -13.46
CA LEU A 255 -14.84 -0.73 -14.59
C LEU A 255 -16.13 -0.98 -15.35
N LYS A 256 -16.89 0.10 -15.57
CA LYS A 256 -18.03 0.13 -16.50
C LYS A 256 -17.85 1.31 -17.44
N ASP A 257 -17.98 1.06 -18.74
CA ASP A 257 -17.84 2.09 -19.78
C ASP A 257 -16.54 2.91 -19.60
N GLU A 258 -15.46 2.19 -19.29
CA GLU A 258 -14.09 2.67 -18.99
C GLU A 258 -13.94 3.59 -17.77
N LYS A 259 -14.98 3.68 -16.94
CA LYS A 259 -15.02 4.48 -15.70
C LYS A 259 -15.06 3.58 -14.48
N GLN A 260 -14.46 4.05 -13.38
CA GLN A 260 -14.61 3.41 -12.07
C GLN A 260 -16.10 3.35 -11.70
N TRP A 261 -16.57 2.17 -11.35
CA TRP A 261 -17.93 1.91 -10.90
C TRP A 261 -17.93 1.51 -9.42
N ASP A 262 -19.10 1.62 -8.78
CA ASP A 262 -19.30 1.25 -7.39
C ASP A 262 -19.24 -0.27 -7.20
N HIS A 263 -18.92 -0.69 -5.98
CA HIS A 263 -18.95 -2.08 -5.54
C HIS A 263 -20.38 -2.66 -5.61
N ASN A 264 -21.43 -1.83 -5.68
CA ASN A 264 -22.82 -2.25 -5.87
C ASN A 264 -23.22 -2.27 -7.35
N ILE A 265 -23.01 -3.42 -7.99
CA ILE A 265 -23.32 -3.68 -9.39
C ILE A 265 -24.82 -3.92 -9.55
N ASN A 266 -25.54 -2.94 -10.10
CA ASN A 266 -26.99 -3.03 -10.30
C ASN A 266 -27.32 -3.49 -11.73
N MET A 267 -28.07 -4.59 -11.86
CA MET A 267 -28.43 -5.22 -13.14
C MET A 267 -29.93 -5.59 -13.18
N LYS A 268 -30.47 -5.79 -14.39
CA LYS A 268 -31.78 -6.42 -14.62
C LYS A 268 -31.56 -7.89 -14.96
N ALA A 269 -32.47 -8.76 -14.53
CA ALA A 269 -32.48 -10.17 -14.96
C ALA A 269 -32.41 -10.28 -16.50
N GLY A 270 -31.56 -11.16 -17.02
CA GLY A 270 -31.26 -11.32 -18.45
C GLY A 270 -30.14 -10.43 -18.99
N ASN A 271 -29.74 -9.36 -18.29
CA ASN A 271 -28.63 -8.52 -18.75
C ASN A 271 -27.26 -9.20 -18.50
N THR A 272 -26.31 -8.91 -19.38
CA THR A 272 -24.89 -9.25 -19.21
C THR A 272 -24.03 -8.01 -18.95
N LEU A 273 -22.83 -8.22 -18.44
CA LEU A 273 -21.83 -7.19 -18.13
C LEU A 273 -20.41 -7.78 -18.29
N PRO A 274 -19.49 -7.11 -19.00
CA PRO A 274 -18.08 -7.54 -19.04
C PRO A 274 -17.38 -7.31 -17.68
N LEU A 275 -16.62 -8.29 -17.24
CA LEU A 275 -15.87 -8.28 -15.99
C LEU A 275 -14.51 -7.59 -16.18
N LYS A 276 -14.52 -6.26 -16.06
CA LYS A 276 -13.32 -5.43 -16.17
C LYS A 276 -12.92 -4.87 -14.80
N LEU A 277 -11.65 -5.02 -14.44
CA LEU A 277 -11.04 -4.36 -13.27
C LEU A 277 -9.88 -3.50 -13.71
N SER A 278 -9.74 -2.35 -13.07
CA SER A 278 -8.46 -1.68 -12.89
C SER A 278 -7.84 -2.18 -11.59
N ILE A 279 -6.58 -2.59 -11.61
CA ILE A 279 -5.73 -2.66 -10.41
C ILE A 279 -4.58 -1.71 -10.68
N PHE A 280 -4.29 -0.79 -9.75
CA PHE A 280 -3.17 0.14 -9.92
C PHE A 280 -3.21 0.87 -11.28
N GLY A 281 -4.40 1.32 -11.70
CA GLY A 281 -4.61 2.05 -12.96
C GLY A 281 -4.56 1.16 -14.21
N PHE A 282 -4.02 -0.07 -14.14
CA PHE A 282 -3.96 -1.01 -15.25
C PHE A 282 -5.36 -1.60 -15.54
N PRO A 283 -6.04 -1.20 -16.63
CA PRO A 283 -7.48 -1.41 -16.82
C PRO A 283 -7.86 -2.80 -17.36
N LEU A 284 -6.88 -3.72 -17.43
CA LEU A 284 -7.04 -5.06 -17.98
C LEU A 284 -6.83 -6.16 -16.92
N ALA A 285 -6.67 -5.81 -15.64
CA ALA A 285 -6.45 -6.76 -14.56
C ALA A 285 -7.55 -7.84 -14.48
N GLY A 286 -8.81 -7.47 -14.77
CA GLY A 286 -9.94 -8.41 -14.78
C GLY A 286 -9.80 -9.60 -15.74
N TYR A 287 -8.94 -9.50 -16.77
CA TYR A 287 -8.72 -10.58 -17.74
C TYR A 287 -7.74 -11.66 -17.27
N VAL A 288 -6.84 -11.34 -16.33
CA VAL A 288 -5.83 -12.29 -15.79
C VAL A 288 -6.26 -12.93 -14.46
N LEU A 289 -7.46 -12.62 -13.98
CA LEU A 289 -8.01 -13.08 -12.70
C LEU A 289 -9.13 -14.09 -12.91
N HIS A 290 -9.31 -14.99 -11.95
CA HIS A 290 -10.50 -15.83 -11.87
C HIS A 290 -11.65 -15.10 -11.16
N TRP A 291 -12.88 -15.45 -11.54
CA TRP A 291 -14.09 -14.81 -11.02
C TRP A 291 -15.10 -15.83 -10.50
N LYS A 292 -15.71 -15.55 -9.35
CA LYS A 292 -16.84 -16.32 -8.80
C LYS A 292 -17.97 -15.43 -8.33
N VAL A 293 -19.16 -16.02 -8.21
CA VAL A 293 -20.30 -15.49 -7.46
C VAL A 293 -20.71 -16.49 -6.39
N ASP A 294 -21.09 -16.02 -5.21
CA ASP A 294 -21.43 -16.89 -4.07
C ASP A 294 -22.77 -17.63 -4.28
N ASP A 295 -23.78 -16.94 -4.80
CA ASP A 295 -25.09 -17.48 -5.17
C ASP A 295 -25.29 -17.38 -6.69
N ILE A 296 -25.37 -18.55 -7.34
CA ILE A 296 -25.55 -18.71 -8.79
C ILE A 296 -27.00 -18.52 -9.27
N SER A 297 -27.98 -18.53 -8.37
CA SER A 297 -29.40 -18.32 -8.72
C SER A 297 -29.71 -16.85 -9.02
N ALA A 298 -28.98 -15.94 -8.38
CA ALA A 298 -29.06 -14.50 -8.62
C ALA A 298 -28.26 -14.08 -9.88
N ALA A 299 -27.02 -14.54 -10.04
CA ALA A 299 -26.18 -14.22 -11.20
C ALA A 299 -25.21 -15.36 -11.52
N THR A 300 -24.65 -15.41 -12.73
CA THR A 300 -23.61 -16.39 -13.13
C THR A 300 -22.41 -15.71 -13.78
N VAL A 301 -21.26 -16.36 -13.72
CA VAL A 301 -20.00 -15.88 -14.33
C VAL A 301 -19.54 -16.89 -15.37
N ASN A 302 -19.21 -16.40 -16.57
CA ASN A 302 -18.39 -17.13 -17.53
C ASN A 302 -16.95 -16.60 -17.41
N ASP A 303 -16.07 -17.38 -16.78
CA ASP A 303 -14.69 -16.98 -16.54
C ASP A 303 -13.81 -17.02 -17.80
N SER A 304 -14.18 -17.81 -18.81
CA SER A 304 -13.47 -17.87 -20.10
C SER A 304 -13.71 -16.63 -20.95
N THR A 305 -14.94 -16.09 -20.95
CA THR A 305 -15.29 -14.85 -21.68
C THR A 305 -15.24 -13.60 -20.80
N LYS A 306 -14.92 -13.76 -19.50
CA LYS A 306 -14.97 -12.70 -18.47
C LYS A 306 -16.29 -11.92 -18.52
N THR A 307 -17.41 -12.64 -18.41
CA THR A 307 -18.77 -12.07 -18.48
C THR A 307 -19.61 -12.46 -17.27
N LEU A 308 -20.25 -11.46 -16.64
CA LEU A 308 -21.30 -11.63 -15.63
C LEU A 308 -22.67 -11.60 -16.30
N THR A 309 -23.56 -12.51 -15.90
CA THR A 309 -24.96 -12.57 -16.35
C THR A 309 -25.89 -12.49 -15.14
N ALA A 310 -26.85 -11.58 -15.16
CA ALA A 310 -27.88 -11.50 -14.12
C ALA A 310 -29.01 -12.49 -14.42
N VAL A 311 -29.37 -13.34 -13.46
CA VAL A 311 -30.27 -14.49 -13.65
C VAL A 311 -31.66 -14.22 -13.06
N THR A 312 -31.82 -14.23 -11.74
CA THR A 312 -33.11 -13.90 -11.07
C THR A 312 -32.96 -12.79 -10.04
N LYS A 313 -34.09 -12.19 -9.62
CA LYS A 313 -34.12 -11.10 -8.63
C LYS A 313 -33.49 -11.58 -7.31
N GLY A 314 -32.36 -10.99 -6.92
CA GLY A 314 -31.60 -11.39 -5.76
C GLY A 314 -30.41 -10.50 -5.48
N LYS A 315 -29.57 -10.92 -4.52
CA LYS A 315 -28.29 -10.29 -4.20
C LYS A 315 -27.23 -11.38 -4.06
N THR A 316 -26.08 -11.22 -4.72
CA THR A 316 -24.97 -12.18 -4.63
C THR A 316 -23.64 -11.44 -4.59
N LYS A 317 -22.63 -12.02 -3.94
CA LYS A 317 -21.28 -11.45 -3.85
C LYS A 317 -20.48 -11.89 -5.07
N LEU A 318 -19.92 -10.94 -5.81
CA LEU A 318 -18.97 -11.17 -6.90
C LEU A 318 -17.55 -11.02 -6.34
N GLN A 319 -16.66 -11.96 -6.65
CA GLN A 319 -15.24 -11.89 -6.29
C GLN A 319 -14.36 -12.06 -7.53
N ALA A 320 -13.23 -11.33 -7.55
CA ALA A 320 -12.08 -11.66 -8.41
C ALA A 320 -10.89 -12.08 -7.54
N TYR A 321 -10.16 -13.11 -7.96
CA TYR A 321 -9.13 -13.78 -7.17
C TYR A 321 -8.05 -14.43 -8.04
N LEU A 322 -6.97 -14.90 -7.42
CA LEU A 322 -5.79 -15.44 -8.10
C LEU A 322 -5.88 -16.96 -8.26
N ASN A 323 -6.02 -17.68 -7.14
CA ASN A 323 -6.08 -19.14 -7.08
C ASN A 323 -7.14 -19.61 -6.07
N ASN A 324 -7.14 -19.00 -4.88
CA ASN A 324 -8.06 -19.31 -3.78
C ASN A 324 -8.92 -18.08 -3.42
N PRO A 325 -10.23 -18.10 -3.73
CA PRO A 325 -11.11 -16.95 -3.57
C PRO A 325 -11.31 -16.49 -2.12
N ASP A 326 -10.89 -17.29 -1.14
CA ASP A 326 -11.06 -16.98 0.27
C ASP A 326 -9.79 -16.32 0.86
N THR A 327 -8.61 -16.53 0.25
CA THR A 327 -7.32 -16.04 0.79
C THR A 327 -6.53 -15.10 -0.13
N ASP A 328 -6.82 -15.09 -1.45
CA ASP A 328 -6.12 -14.25 -2.45
C ASP A 328 -7.05 -13.39 -3.33
N TRP A 329 -8.30 -13.19 -2.90
CA TRP A 329 -9.19 -12.24 -3.57
C TRP A 329 -8.60 -10.82 -3.63
N VAL A 330 -8.77 -10.17 -4.78
CA VAL A 330 -8.31 -8.80 -5.07
C VAL A 330 -9.46 -7.80 -5.26
N TYR A 331 -10.68 -8.31 -5.48
CA TYR A 331 -11.92 -7.53 -5.55
C TYR A 331 -13.09 -8.27 -4.90
N GLN A 332 -13.96 -7.53 -4.22
CA GLN A 332 -15.30 -7.99 -3.81
C GLN A 332 -16.34 -6.91 -4.15
N GLY A 333 -17.46 -7.31 -4.73
CA GLY A 333 -18.60 -6.44 -4.99
C GLY A 333 -19.92 -7.16 -4.73
N THR A 334 -21.01 -6.41 -4.60
CA THR A 334 -22.36 -6.98 -4.50
C THR A 334 -23.11 -6.77 -5.81
N VAL A 335 -23.58 -7.85 -6.41
CA VAL A 335 -24.47 -7.82 -7.57
C VAL A 335 -25.92 -7.77 -7.06
N HIS A 336 -26.64 -6.72 -7.43
CA HIS A 336 -28.06 -6.56 -7.17
C HIS A 336 -28.82 -6.79 -8.47
N VAL A 337 -29.58 -7.89 -8.52
CA VAL A 337 -30.42 -8.19 -9.68
C VAL A 337 -31.84 -7.76 -9.40
N THR A 338 -32.33 -6.84 -10.24
CA THR A 338 -33.71 -6.39 -10.27
C THR A 338 -34.52 -7.28 -11.20
N GLY A 339 -35.77 -7.56 -10.81
CA GLY A 339 -36.68 -8.37 -11.63
C GLY A 339 -36.94 -7.69 -12.97
N GLY A 340 -36.86 -8.45 -14.06
CA GLY A 340 -37.32 -7.98 -15.36
C GLY A 340 -38.81 -7.68 -15.30
N GLY A 341 -39.21 -6.48 -15.70
CA GLY A 341 -40.63 -6.18 -15.89
C GLY A 341 -41.17 -7.10 -16.97
N GLY A 342 -42.21 -7.86 -16.65
CA GLY A 342 -42.88 -8.76 -17.59
C GLY A 342 -43.56 -7.96 -18.69
N GLY A 343 -42.81 -7.61 -19.74
CA GLY A 343 -43.35 -7.14 -21.00
C GLY A 343 -44.10 -8.28 -21.65
N SER A 344 -45.40 -8.35 -21.40
CA SER A 344 -46.29 -9.25 -22.11
C SER A 344 -46.28 -8.88 -23.59
N ILE A 345 -45.74 -9.78 -24.40
CA ILE A 345 -45.98 -9.77 -25.85
C ILE A 345 -47.49 -10.04 -26.01
N LYS A 346 -48.19 -9.07 -26.60
CA LYS A 346 -49.54 -9.24 -27.15
C LYS A 346 -49.43 -9.38 -28.67
#